data_AF-A0A3D0TQF1-F1
#
_entry.id   AF-A0A3D0TQF1-F1
#
_cell.length_a   1.000
_cell.length_b   1.000
_cell.length_c   1.000
_cell.angle_alpha   90.00
_cell.angle_beta   90.00
_cell.angle_gamma   90.00
#
_symmetry.space_group_name_H-M   'P 1'
#
loop_
_entity.id
_entity.type
_entity.pdbx_description
1 polymer ?
#
loop_
_entity_poly.entity_id
_entity_poly.type
_entity_poly.pdbx_seq_one_letter_code
_entity_poly.pdbx_strand_id
1 'polypeptide(L)' 'ATAVRLTDGTVLPADVVVVGIGVVPATGWLAGSGLALDDGVLCDGCGRAGAPGVYAVGDV' A
#
# COMPACT_ATOMS: atom_id res chain seq x y z
N ALA A 1 1.21 0.31 -30.32
CA ALA A 1 -0.20 0.55 -29.98
C ALA A 1 -0.33 0.51 -28.47
N THR A 2 -0.91 1.54 -27.88
CA THR A 2 -1.26 1.59 -26.46
C THR A 2 -2.65 0.94 -26.29
N ALA A 3 -2.75 -0.08 -25.44
CA ALA A 3 -3.96 -0.88 -25.26
C ALA A 3 -3.92 -1.61 -23.92
N VAL A 4 -5.07 -2.06 -23.44
CA VAL A 4 -5.20 -2.95 -22.28
C VAL A 4 -5.75 -4.31 -22.72
N ARG A 5 -5.27 -5.38 -22.10
CA ARG A 5 -5.76 -6.74 -22.33
C ARG A 5 -6.61 -7.19 -21.15
N LEU A 6 -7.86 -7.55 -21.42
CA LEU A 6 -8.77 -8.10 -20.43
C LEU A 6 -8.43 -9.58 -20.14
N THR A 7 -8.94 -10.11 -19.04
CA THR A 7 -8.69 -11.50 -18.62
C THR A 7 -9.30 -12.54 -19.57
N ASP A 8 -10.31 -12.15 -20.35
CA ASP A 8 -10.92 -12.97 -21.41
C ASP A 8 -10.13 -12.96 -22.74
N GLY A 9 -9.02 -12.23 -22.80
CA GLY A 9 -8.17 -12.09 -23.99
C GLY A 9 -8.53 -10.93 -24.91
N THR A 10 -9.65 -10.24 -24.69
CA THR A 10 -10.03 -9.03 -25.44
C THR A 10 -8.98 -7.93 -25.29
N VAL A 11 -8.69 -7.21 -26.37
CA VAL A 11 -7.76 -6.07 -26.37
C VAL A 11 -8.53 -4.79 -26.66
N LEU A 12 -8.50 -3.85 -25.71
CA LEU A 12 -9.13 -2.54 -25.84
C LEU A 12 -8.07 -1.47 -26.15
N PRO A 13 -8.16 -0.75 -27.29
CA PRO A 13 -7.28 0.37 -27.59
C PRO A 13 -7.43 1.50 -26.55
N ALA A 14 -6.33 2.11 -26.12
CA ALA A 14 -6.36 3.24 -25.20
C ALA A 14 -5.08 4.07 -25.34
N ASP A 15 -5.18 5.39 -25.51
CA ASP A 15 -4.01 6.28 -25.57
C ASP A 15 -3.40 6.54 -24.19
N VAL A 16 -4.24 6.52 -23.14
CA VAL A 16 -3.84 6.70 -21.73
C VAL A 16 -4.57 5.67 -20.87
N VAL A 17 -3.87 5.13 -19.87
CA VAL A 17 -4.42 4.18 -18.91
C VAL A 17 -4.17 4.70 -17.50
N VAL A 18 -5.23 4.74 -16.68
CA VAL A 18 -5.16 5.06 -15.25
C VAL A 18 -5.46 3.79 -14.46
N VAL A 19 -4.57 3.41 -13.56
CA VAL A 19 -4.70 2.18 -12.75
C VAL A 19 -5.06 2.56 -11.32
N GLY A 20 -6.30 2.29 -10.92
CA GLY A 20 -6.80 2.49 -9.56
C GLY A 20 -7.21 1.16 -8.94
N ILE A 21 -6.25 0.36 -8.49
CA ILE A 21 -6.47 -1.01 -7.98
C ILE A 21 -6.21 -1.15 -6.47
N GLY A 22 -6.18 -0.02 -5.75
CA GLY A 22 -5.84 0.04 -4.33
C GLY A 22 -4.40 0.50 -4.08
N VAL A 23 -4.05 0.61 -2.80
CA VAL A 23 -2.73 0.98 -2.30
C VAL A 23 -2.25 -0.08 -1.31
N VAL A 24 -0.95 -0.13 -1.08
CA VAL A 24 -0.33 -0.94 -0.03
C VAL A 24 0.50 0.00 0.83
N PRO A 25 0.41 -0.07 2.16
CA PRO A 25 1.22 0.76 3.06
C PRO A 25 2.71 0.61 2.79
N ALA A 26 3.42 1.74 2.75
CA ALA A 26 4.84 1.80 2.40
C ALA A 26 5.75 1.45 3.60
N THR A 27 5.59 0.24 4.16
CA THR A 27 6.26 -0.20 5.40
C THR A 27 7.53 -1.01 5.19
N GLY A 28 7.94 -1.28 3.94
CA GLY A 28 9.09 -2.14 3.64
C GLY A 28 10.41 -1.71 4.28
N TRP A 29 10.59 -0.41 4.52
CA TRP A 29 11.78 0.14 5.19
C TRP A 29 11.85 -0.17 6.70
N LEU A 30 10.73 -0.58 7.32
CA LEU A 30 10.65 -0.97 8.72
C LEU A 30 11.04 -2.44 8.97
N ALA A 31 11.38 -3.19 7.92
CA ALA A 31 11.82 -4.57 8.04
C ALA A 31 13.00 -4.69 9.02
N GLY A 32 12.84 -5.55 10.05
CA GLY A 32 13.86 -5.74 11.09
C GLY A 32 13.86 -4.71 12.22
N SER A 33 12.99 -3.69 12.19
CA SER A 33 12.90 -2.68 13.26
C SER A 33 12.34 -3.22 14.59
N GLY A 34 11.65 -4.36 14.55
CA GLY A 34 10.90 -4.91 15.69
C GLY A 34 9.49 -4.32 15.88
N LEU A 35 9.07 -3.37 15.02
CA LEU A 35 7.69 -2.90 15.01
C LEU A 35 6.75 -3.99 14.47
N ALA A 36 5.55 -4.05 15.03
CA ALA A 36 4.50 -4.93 14.55
C ALA A 36 3.82 -4.32 13.32
N LEU A 37 3.70 -5.09 12.25
CA LEU A 37 3.11 -4.69 10.97
C LEU A 37 2.02 -5.68 10.58
N ASP A 38 0.88 -5.17 10.11
CA ASP A 38 -0.24 -5.96 9.56
C ASP A 38 -1.07 -5.04 8.65
N ASP A 39 -0.81 -5.07 7.34
CA ASP A 39 -1.33 -4.11 6.36
C ASP A 39 -1.22 -2.64 6.84
N GLY A 40 -0.04 -2.29 7.37
CA GLY A 40 0.28 -1.00 7.95
C GLY A 40 1.07 -1.12 9.26
N VAL A 41 1.42 0.00 9.89
CA VAL A 41 2.01 0.02 11.23
C VAL A 41 0.92 -0.18 12.28
N LEU A 42 1.02 -1.22 13.10
CA LEU A 42 0.06 -1.48 14.16
C LEU A 42 0.19 -0.43 15.27
N CYS A 43 -0.94 0.24 15.57
CA CYS A 43 -1.01 1.31 16.53
C CYS A 43 -2.15 1.12 17.53
N ASP A 44 -1.99 1.72 18.72
CA ASP A 44 -3.12 1.95 19.64
C ASP A 44 -4.08 3.03 19.12
N GLY A 45 -5.19 3.26 19.84
CA GLY A 45 -6.18 4.29 19.47
C GLY A 45 -5.67 5.74 19.52
N CYS A 46 -4.42 5.97 19.92
CA CYS A 46 -3.75 7.26 19.88
C CYS A 46 -2.59 7.30 18.86
N GLY A 47 -2.38 6.25 18.07
CA GLY A 47 -1.32 6.18 17.07
C GLY A 47 0.05 5.70 17.57
N ARG A 48 0.17 5.15 18.78
CA ARG A 48 1.46 4.63 19.31
C ARG A 48 1.79 3.26 18.71
N ALA A 49 2.99 3.11 18.16
CA ALA A 49 3.44 1.89 17.48
C ALA A 49 4.11 0.86 18.42
N GLY A 50 3.78 0.85 19.71
CA GLY A 50 4.31 -0.09 20.71
C GLY A 50 5.76 0.18 21.18
N ALA A 51 6.58 0.93 20.41
CA ALA A 51 7.90 1.37 20.83
C ALA A 51 7.87 2.79 21.44
N PRO A 52 8.64 3.07 22.52
CA PRO A 52 8.66 4.40 23.15
C PRO A 52 9.04 5.50 22.16
N GLY A 53 8.18 6.51 22.02
CA GLY A 53 8.41 7.64 21.12
C GLY A 53 8.12 7.38 19.64
N VAL A 54 7.63 6.19 19.27
CA VAL A 54 7.29 5.84 17.89
C VAL A 54 5.78 5.87 17.68
N TYR A 55 5.36 6.55 16.61
CA TYR A 55 3.97 6.73 16.23
C TYR A 55 3.82 6.55 14.72
N ALA A 56 2.64 6.16 14.27
CA ALA A 56 2.26 6.16 12.86
C ALA A 56 0.87 6.81 12.68
N VAL A 57 0.69 7.50 11.55
CA VAL A 57 -0.52 8.27 11.25
C VAL A 57 -0.75 8.25 9.73
N GLY A 58 -2.00 8.04 9.32
CA GLY A 58 -2.39 7.97 7.91
C GLY A 58 -2.31 6.55 7.37
N ASP A 59 -2.09 6.43 6.06
CA ASP A 59 -2.17 5.17 5.30
C ASP A 59 -1.00 4.19 5.52
N VAL A 60 -0.16 4.40 6.55
CA VAL A 60 1.16 3.74 6.71
C VAL A 60 1.19 2.66 7.78
#